data_AF-A0A2J4G6I3-F1
#
_entry.id   AF-A0A2J4G6I3-F1
#
_cell.length_a   1.000
_cell.length_b   1.000
_cell.length_c   1.000
_cell.angle_alpha   90.00
_cell.angle_beta   90.00
_cell.angle_gamma   90.00
#
_symmetry.space_group_name_H-M   'P 1'
#
loop_
_entity.id
_entity.type
_entity.pdbx_description
1 polymer ?
#
loop_
_entity_poly.entity_id
_entity_poly.type
_entity_poly.pdbx_seq_one_letter_code
_entity_poly.pdbx_strand_id
1 'polypeptide(L)'
;MGDPKKSRRKWQGPGHPWRKEVLEEEMRLLGEYGLRNKRELWIAKSLLREIRARARKLLALPENQRIPLEKPLVSRLYRMGLLPSEDSTLDEILSLNVRHVLERRLQTIVYRKGLASSIYHARQLITHGHIAIGGRRVRSPGYLVPRDEEDLIGFYPLSPYARRSQPIGVGG
;
A
#
# COMPACT_ATOMS: atom_id res chain seq x y z
N MET A 1 19.56 21.72 -27.57
CA MET A 1 18.94 21.54 -26.23
C MET A 1 17.70 20.70 -26.43
N GLY A 2 17.61 19.51 -25.84
CA GLY A 2 16.47 18.60 -26.02
C GLY A 2 15.25 18.99 -25.18
N ASP A 3 14.07 18.47 -25.54
CA ASP A 3 12.82 18.74 -24.83
C ASP A 3 12.83 18.25 -23.36
N PRO A 4 12.30 19.05 -22.41
CA PRO A 4 12.22 18.66 -21.01
C PRO A 4 11.22 17.52 -20.79
N LYS A 5 11.54 16.62 -19.85
CA LYS A 5 10.70 15.47 -19.49
C LYS A 5 9.39 15.92 -18.84
N LYS A 6 8.26 15.63 -19.50
CA LYS A 6 6.91 15.90 -18.97
C LYS A 6 6.49 14.87 -17.90
N SER A 7 5.68 15.32 -16.94
CA SER A 7 5.07 14.44 -15.93
C SER A 7 4.11 13.44 -16.58
N ARG A 8 4.23 12.16 -16.21
CA ARG A 8 3.38 11.06 -16.74
C ARG A 8 2.43 10.56 -15.66
N ARG A 9 1.29 10.03 -16.09
CA ARG A 9 0.31 9.41 -15.17
C ARG A 9 0.95 8.19 -14.49
N LYS A 10 0.68 8.04 -13.19
CA LYS A 10 1.12 6.89 -12.37
C LYS A 10 0.19 5.68 -12.46
N TRP A 11 -0.86 5.74 -13.28
CA TRP A 11 -1.86 4.70 -13.41
C TRP A 11 -2.23 4.50 -14.87
N GLN A 12 -2.65 3.28 -15.19
CA GLN A 12 -3.23 2.90 -16.48
C GLN A 12 -4.58 2.24 -16.22
N GLY A 13 -5.61 2.69 -16.94
CA GLY A 13 -6.95 2.12 -16.85
C GLY A 13 -7.07 0.79 -17.59
N PRO A 14 -8.25 0.15 -17.57
CA PRO A 14 -8.51 -1.05 -18.35
C PRO A 14 -8.41 -0.75 -19.85
N GLY A 15 -7.96 -1.73 -20.63
CA GLY A 15 -7.89 -1.60 -22.09
C GLY A 15 -9.25 -1.41 -22.75
N HIS A 16 -10.30 -2.05 -22.19
CA HIS A 16 -11.68 -1.86 -22.61
C HIS A 16 -12.56 -1.57 -21.38
N PRO A 17 -13.35 -0.48 -21.34
CA PRO A 17 -14.01 -0.08 -20.09
C PRO A 17 -15.21 -0.96 -19.68
N TRP A 18 -15.79 -1.73 -20.60
CA TRP A 18 -17.12 -2.35 -20.44
C TRP A 18 -17.06 -3.88 -20.36
N ARG A 19 -15.96 -4.43 -19.83
CA ARG A 19 -15.84 -5.88 -19.61
C ARG A 19 -16.46 -6.24 -18.27
N LYS A 20 -17.54 -7.03 -18.28
CA LYS A 20 -18.32 -7.40 -17.09
C LYS A 20 -17.44 -7.96 -15.96
N GLU A 21 -16.62 -8.96 -16.26
CA GLU A 21 -15.71 -9.61 -15.29
C GLU A 21 -14.78 -8.62 -14.59
N VAL A 22 -14.17 -7.71 -15.37
CA VAL A 22 -13.26 -6.68 -14.84
C VAL A 22 -14.03 -5.70 -13.96
N LEU A 23 -15.22 -5.29 -14.38
CA LEU A 23 -16.05 -4.38 -13.61
C LEU A 23 -16.48 -5.00 -12.27
N GLU A 24 -16.90 -6.26 -12.28
CA GLU A 24 -17.31 -6.98 -11.08
C GLU A 24 -16.14 -7.17 -10.09
N GLU A 25 -14.97 -7.58 -10.59
CA GLU A 25 -13.77 -7.71 -9.75
C GLU A 25 -13.35 -6.36 -9.15
N GLU A 26 -13.34 -5.31 -9.96
CA GLU A 26 -13.00 -3.96 -9.49
C GLU A 26 -14.01 -3.49 -8.44
N MET A 27 -15.31 -3.65 -8.67
CA MET A 27 -16.33 -3.25 -7.69
C MET A 27 -16.20 -4.02 -6.38
N ARG A 28 -15.90 -5.32 -6.44
CA ARG A 28 -15.63 -6.15 -5.25
C ARG A 28 -14.45 -5.58 -4.45
N LEU A 29 -13.32 -5.31 -5.11
CA LEU A 29 -12.13 -4.76 -4.45
C LEU A 29 -12.34 -3.33 -3.93
N LEU A 30 -13.12 -2.50 -4.64
CA LEU A 30 -13.47 -1.16 -4.16
C LEU A 30 -14.27 -1.22 -2.86
N GLY A 31 -15.26 -2.11 -2.80
CA GLY A 31 -16.09 -2.30 -1.61
C GLY A 31 -15.31 -2.87 -0.43
N GLU A 32 -14.51 -3.91 -0.68
CA GLU A 32 -13.72 -4.59 0.35
C GLU A 32 -12.68 -3.67 1.00
N TYR A 33 -12.00 -2.83 0.23
CA TYR A 33 -10.95 -1.94 0.74
C TYR A 33 -11.42 -0.49 0.94
N GLY A 34 -12.72 -0.20 0.79
CA GLY A 34 -13.31 1.14 0.96
C GLY A 34 -12.59 2.22 0.14
N LEU A 35 -12.28 1.91 -1.13
CA LEU A 35 -11.59 2.82 -2.03
C LEU A 35 -12.56 3.88 -2.56
N ARG A 36 -12.12 5.14 -2.63
CA ARG A 36 -12.98 6.25 -3.09
C ARG A 36 -13.30 6.17 -4.59
N ASN A 37 -12.37 5.67 -5.40
CA ASN A 37 -12.52 5.61 -6.85
C ASN A 37 -11.68 4.47 -7.45
N LYS A 38 -12.02 4.09 -8.70
CA LYS A 38 -11.26 3.09 -9.46
C LYS A 38 -9.82 3.51 -9.73
N ARG A 39 -9.54 4.81 -9.77
CA ARG A 39 -8.17 5.33 -9.96
C ARG A 39 -7.23 4.87 -8.84
N GLU A 40 -7.69 4.82 -7.59
CA GLU A 40 -6.88 4.29 -6.48
C GLU A 40 -6.52 2.81 -6.69
N LEU A 41 -7.48 2.02 -7.18
CA LEU A 41 -7.24 0.62 -7.55
C LEU A 41 -6.27 0.51 -8.74
N TRP A 42 -6.43 1.34 -9.76
CA TRP A 42 -5.55 1.35 -10.94
C TRP A 42 -4.12 1.78 -10.62
N ILE A 43 -3.92 2.67 -9.63
CA ILE A 43 -2.58 2.99 -9.11
C ILE A 43 -1.95 1.73 -8.51
N ALA A 44 -2.68 0.98 -7.67
CA ALA A 44 -2.19 -0.26 -7.08
C ALA A 44 -1.88 -1.34 -8.14
N LYS A 45 -2.79 -1.54 -9.10
CA LYS A 45 -2.56 -2.45 -10.25
C LYS A 45 -1.33 -2.03 -11.07
N SER A 46 -1.14 -0.73 -11.29
CA SER A 46 -0.02 -0.20 -12.06
C SER A 46 1.31 -0.37 -11.34
N LEU A 47 1.35 -0.17 -10.01
CA LEU A 47 2.51 -0.46 -9.18
C LEU A 47 2.91 -1.94 -9.28
N LEU A 48 1.95 -2.85 -9.12
CA LEU A 48 2.20 -4.29 -9.24
C LEU A 48 2.71 -4.65 -10.64
N ARG A 49 2.14 -4.07 -11.69
CA ARG A 49 2.61 -4.28 -13.06
C ARG A 49 4.05 -3.81 -13.25
N GLU A 50 4.43 -2.69 -12.65
CA GLU A 50 5.81 -2.19 -12.71
C GLU A 50 6.78 -3.13 -11.98
N ILE A 51 6.40 -3.61 -10.80
CA ILE A 51 7.17 -4.58 -10.02
C ILE A 51 7.39 -5.87 -10.83
N ARG A 52 6.31 -6.46 -11.35
CA ARG A 52 6.38 -7.68 -12.20
C ARG A 52 7.17 -7.46 -13.48
N ALA A 53 7.10 -6.26 -14.08
CA ALA A 53 7.89 -5.94 -15.27
C ALA A 53 9.38 -5.86 -14.95
N ARG A 54 9.77 -5.34 -13.78
CA ARG A 54 11.16 -5.36 -13.32
C ARG A 54 11.64 -6.79 -13.05
N ALA A 55 10.84 -7.60 -12.36
CA ALA A 55 11.17 -9.01 -12.09
C ALA A 55 11.40 -9.81 -13.40
N ARG A 56 10.49 -9.68 -14.39
CA ARG A 56 10.67 -10.33 -15.71
C ARG A 56 11.93 -9.89 -16.45
N LYS A 57 12.31 -8.62 -16.33
CA LYS A 57 13.57 -8.12 -16.92
C LYS A 57 14.79 -8.76 -16.26
N LEU A 58 14.77 -8.94 -14.94
CA LEU A 58 15.87 -9.59 -14.21
C LEU A 58 15.98 -11.08 -14.54
N LEU A 59 14.85 -11.78 -14.69
CA LEU A 59 14.84 -13.19 -15.10
C LEU A 59 15.45 -13.42 -16.50
N ALA A 60 15.37 -12.42 -17.38
CA ALA A 60 15.95 -12.51 -18.71
C ALA A 60 17.48 -12.29 -18.76
N LEU A 61 18.10 -11.84 -17.65
CA LEU A 61 19.53 -11.59 -17.57
C LEU A 61 20.30 -12.85 -17.12
N PRO A 62 21.58 -12.99 -17.49
CA PRO A 62 22.42 -14.08 -17.01
C PRO A 62 22.74 -13.90 -15.51
N GLU A 63 23.01 -15.00 -14.82
CA GLU A 63 23.04 -15.06 -13.35
C GLU A 63 24.05 -14.10 -12.70
N ASN A 64 25.22 -13.98 -13.31
CA ASN A 64 26.29 -13.06 -12.95
C ASN A 64 25.85 -11.59 -12.90
N GLN A 65 24.90 -11.17 -13.75
CA GLN A 65 24.31 -9.82 -13.72
C GLN A 65 23.01 -9.75 -12.90
N ARG A 66 22.27 -10.86 -12.80
CA ARG A 66 20.99 -10.94 -12.09
C ARG A 66 21.15 -10.76 -10.58
N ILE A 67 22.05 -11.52 -9.96
CA ILE A 67 22.24 -11.57 -8.50
C ILE A 67 22.44 -10.16 -7.86
N PRO A 68 23.33 -9.29 -8.37
CA PRO A 68 23.52 -7.97 -7.76
C PRO A 68 22.32 -7.04 -7.93
N LEU A 69 21.51 -7.23 -8.98
CA LEU A 69 20.32 -6.41 -9.25
C LEU A 69 19.06 -6.93 -8.54
N GLU A 70 19.03 -8.22 -8.25
CA GLU A 70 17.96 -8.91 -7.55
C GLU A 70 17.87 -8.49 -6.08
N LYS A 71 18.99 -8.52 -5.35
CA LYS A 71 19.04 -8.20 -3.91
C LYS A 71 18.41 -6.84 -3.57
N PRO A 72 18.72 -5.72 -4.26
CA PRO A 72 18.08 -4.43 -3.99
C PRO A 72 16.59 -4.40 -4.29
N LEU A 73 16.12 -5.17 -5.28
CA LEU A 73 14.69 -5.26 -5.60
C LEU A 73 13.96 -5.99 -4.48
N VAL A 74 14.45 -7.16 -4.06
CA VAL A 74 13.85 -7.97 -3.00
C VAL A 74 13.86 -7.20 -1.68
N SER A 75 15.00 -6.64 -1.26
CA SER A 75 15.12 -5.82 -0.04
C SER A 75 14.15 -4.63 -0.03
N ARG A 76 13.94 -3.96 -1.18
CA ARG A 76 12.95 -2.87 -1.28
C ARG A 76 11.53 -3.39 -1.09
N LEU A 77 11.17 -4.51 -1.73
CA LEU A 77 9.83 -5.08 -1.65
C LEU A 77 9.53 -5.66 -0.27
N TYR A 78 10.53 -6.25 0.38
CA TYR A 78 10.46 -6.69 1.77
C TYR A 78 10.17 -5.51 2.70
N ARG A 79 10.96 -4.42 2.61
CA ARG A 79 10.72 -3.19 3.39
C ARG A 79 9.35 -2.57 3.15
N MET A 80 8.82 -2.65 1.93
CA MET A 80 7.46 -2.20 1.61
C MET A 80 6.36 -3.12 2.18
N GLY A 81 6.72 -4.27 2.73
CA GLY A 81 5.79 -5.26 3.29
C GLY A 81 5.09 -6.11 2.25
N LEU A 82 5.60 -6.16 1.02
CA LEU A 82 4.99 -6.94 -0.07
C LEU A 82 5.47 -8.40 -0.11
N LEU A 83 6.68 -8.66 0.36
CA LEU A 83 7.26 -10.00 0.44
C LEU A 83 7.39 -10.47 1.89
N PRO A 84 7.21 -11.77 2.18
CA PRO A 84 7.28 -12.32 3.53
C PRO A 84 8.69 -12.31 4.11
N SER A 85 9.72 -12.62 3.31
CA SER A 85 11.12 -12.74 3.72
C SER A 85 12.05 -11.93 2.81
N GLU A 86 13.30 -11.72 3.27
CA GLU A 86 14.34 -11.05 2.48
C GLU A 86 14.99 -11.98 1.44
N ASP A 87 14.83 -13.29 1.61
CA ASP A 87 15.34 -14.32 0.70
C ASP A 87 14.28 -14.79 -0.32
N SER A 88 13.18 -14.06 -0.45
CA SER A 88 12.11 -14.34 -1.41
C SER A 88 12.62 -14.39 -2.85
N THR A 89 12.18 -15.41 -3.59
CA THR A 89 12.58 -15.62 -4.99
C THR A 89 11.87 -14.66 -5.96
N LEU A 90 12.42 -14.50 -7.17
CA LEU A 90 11.77 -13.71 -8.23
C LEU A 90 10.39 -14.27 -8.62
N ASP A 91 10.17 -15.58 -8.48
CA ASP A 91 8.88 -16.21 -8.79
C ASP A 91 7.78 -15.80 -7.79
N GLU A 92 8.14 -15.61 -6.51
CA GLU A 92 7.23 -15.04 -5.51
C GLU A 92 6.82 -13.61 -5.86
N ILE A 93 7.73 -12.81 -6.42
CA ILE A 93 7.40 -11.46 -6.89
C ILE A 93 6.37 -11.52 -8.03
N LEU A 94 6.46 -12.53 -8.90
CA LEU A 94 5.52 -12.72 -10.00
C LEU A 94 4.13 -13.16 -9.50
N SER A 95 4.07 -13.96 -8.44
CA SER A 95 2.81 -14.43 -7.85
C SER A 95 2.06 -13.37 -7.03
N LEU A 96 2.68 -12.23 -6.71
CA LEU A 96 2.05 -11.13 -5.97
C LEU A 96 0.74 -10.65 -6.59
N ASN A 97 -0.33 -10.64 -5.79
CA ASN A 97 -1.65 -10.11 -6.17
C ASN A 97 -1.86 -8.65 -5.75
N VAL A 98 -2.84 -7.97 -6.36
CA VAL A 98 -3.19 -6.57 -6.04
C VAL A 98 -3.60 -6.39 -4.57
N ARG A 99 -4.18 -7.42 -3.97
CA ARG A 99 -4.59 -7.46 -2.55
C ARG A 99 -3.41 -7.19 -1.61
N HIS A 100 -2.23 -7.75 -1.89
CA HIS A 100 -1.02 -7.47 -1.10
C HIS A 100 -0.70 -5.97 -1.06
N VAL A 101 -0.83 -5.28 -2.20
CA VAL A 101 -0.61 -3.82 -2.26
C VAL A 101 -1.69 -3.06 -1.50
N LEU A 102 -2.95 -3.50 -1.56
CA LEU A 102 -4.06 -2.85 -0.86
C LEU A 102 -4.04 -3.07 0.65
N GLU A 103 -3.58 -4.23 1.13
CA GLU A 103 -3.37 -4.51 2.55
C GLU A 103 -2.28 -3.61 3.16
N ARG A 104 -1.25 -3.23 2.39
CA ARG A 104 -0.18 -2.31 2.86
C ARG A 104 -0.58 -0.84 2.94
N ARG A 105 -1.80 -0.48 2.58
CA ARG A 105 -2.28 0.91 2.67
C ARG A 105 -2.55 1.28 4.13
N LEU A 106 -2.18 2.50 4.52
CA LEU A 106 -2.43 3.04 5.86
C LEU A 106 -3.90 2.89 6.27
N GLN A 107 -4.84 3.15 5.35
CA GLN A 107 -6.27 2.95 5.60
C GLN A 107 -6.61 1.53 6.07
N THR A 108 -6.07 0.53 5.36
CA THR A 108 -6.33 -0.88 5.67
C THR A 108 -5.66 -1.27 6.98
N ILE A 109 -4.41 -0.87 7.19
CA ILE A 109 -3.65 -1.19 8.41
C ILE A 109 -4.32 -0.57 9.64
N VAL A 110 -4.77 0.68 9.58
CA VAL A 110 -5.50 1.34 10.69
C VAL A 110 -6.77 0.57 11.06
N TYR A 111 -7.50 0.06 10.06
CA TYR A 111 -8.66 -0.79 10.30
C TYR A 111 -8.28 -2.15 10.89
N ARG A 112 -7.28 -2.83 10.34
CA ARG A 112 -6.79 -4.13 10.83
C ARG A 112 -6.25 -4.06 12.26
N LYS A 113 -5.66 -2.93 12.65
CA LYS A 113 -5.19 -2.65 14.02
C LYS A 113 -6.32 -2.32 15.01
N GLY A 114 -7.57 -2.27 14.57
CA GLY A 114 -8.71 -1.96 15.45
C GLY A 114 -8.80 -0.50 15.90
N LEU A 115 -7.99 0.40 15.33
CA LEU A 115 -8.05 1.85 15.63
C LEU A 115 -9.32 2.51 15.07
N ALA A 116 -10.01 1.83 14.15
CA ALA A 116 -11.26 2.27 13.57
C ALA A 116 -12.25 1.10 13.47
N SER A 117 -13.53 1.40 13.68
CA SER A 117 -14.61 0.41 13.60
C SER A 117 -14.94 -0.04 12.18
N SER A 118 -14.58 0.74 11.16
CA SER A 118 -14.78 0.40 9.75
C SER A 118 -13.68 0.99 8.87
N ILE A 119 -13.53 0.47 7.65
CA ILE A 119 -12.55 0.97 6.67
C ILE A 119 -12.86 2.42 6.27
N TYR A 120 -14.14 2.81 6.24
CA TYR A 120 -14.55 4.19 5.98
C TYR A 120 -14.24 5.12 7.16
N HIS A 121 -14.43 4.64 8.39
CA HIS A 121 -14.04 5.36 9.60
C HIS A 121 -12.52 5.55 9.67
N ALA A 122 -11.72 4.52 9.32
CA ALA A 122 -10.27 4.62 9.23
C ALA A 122 -9.85 5.73 8.26
N ARG A 123 -10.51 5.82 7.10
CA ARG A 123 -10.26 6.88 6.12
C ARG A 123 -10.53 8.26 6.70
N GLN A 124 -11.66 8.44 7.37
CA GLN A 124 -12.05 9.71 7.98
C GLN A 124 -11.01 10.16 9.03
N LEU A 125 -10.60 9.26 9.92
CA LEU A 125 -9.58 9.51 10.94
C LEU A 125 -8.26 9.98 10.32
N ILE A 126 -7.82 9.31 9.25
CA ILE A 126 -6.60 9.68 8.53
C ILE A 126 -6.77 11.06 7.89
N THR A 127 -7.84 11.30 7.12
CA THR A 127 -8.04 12.58 6.42
C THR A 127 -8.18 13.77 7.36
N HIS A 128 -8.82 13.58 8.52
CA HIS A 128 -8.95 14.61 9.54
C HIS A 128 -7.66 14.81 10.35
N GLY A 129 -6.70 13.89 10.23
CA GLY A 129 -5.38 14.00 10.86
C GLY A 129 -5.33 13.50 12.30
N HIS A 130 -6.20 12.55 12.65
CA HIS A 130 -6.20 11.87 13.94
C HIS A 130 -5.18 10.73 14.02
N ILE A 131 -4.65 10.28 12.88
CA ILE A 131 -3.64 9.21 12.81
C ILE A 131 -2.24 9.80 12.61
N ALA A 132 -1.26 9.19 13.28
CA ALA A 132 0.15 9.50 13.17
C ALA A 132 0.99 8.22 13.03
N ILE A 133 2.15 8.36 12.40
CA ILE A 133 3.18 7.33 12.30
C ILE A 133 4.43 7.90 12.97
N GLY A 134 4.86 7.32 14.09
CA GLY A 134 6.03 7.82 14.84
C GLY A 134 5.90 9.29 15.24
N GLY A 135 4.70 9.72 15.63
CA GLY A 135 4.39 11.13 15.98
C GLY A 135 4.14 12.07 14.79
N ARG A 136 4.50 11.68 13.57
CA ARG A 136 4.21 12.46 12.35
C ARG A 136 2.78 12.22 11.87
N ARG A 137 1.99 13.29 11.78
CA ARG A 137 0.61 13.23 11.25
C ARG A 137 0.61 12.86 9.76
N VAL A 138 -0.14 11.83 9.38
CA VAL A 138 -0.29 11.40 7.99
C VAL A 138 -1.75 11.54 7.56
N ARG A 139 -1.99 12.29 6.48
CA ARG A 139 -3.34 12.57 5.95
C ARG A 139 -3.69 11.83 4.67
N SER A 140 -2.80 10.96 4.18
CA SER A 140 -2.97 10.22 2.92
C SER A 140 -3.35 8.77 3.20
N PRO A 141 -4.63 8.36 2.97
CA PRO A 141 -5.06 6.98 3.23
C PRO A 141 -4.39 5.93 2.34
N GLY A 142 -3.92 6.35 1.17
CA GLY A 142 -3.17 5.53 0.21
C GLY A 142 -1.66 5.49 0.44
N TYR A 143 -1.17 6.00 1.57
CA TYR A 143 0.23 5.83 1.95
C TYR A 143 0.52 4.33 2.13
N LEU A 144 1.56 3.82 1.47
CA LEU A 144 2.01 2.43 1.62
C LEU A 144 2.98 2.39 2.79
N VAL A 145 2.56 1.75 3.88
CA VAL A 145 3.32 1.75 5.14
C VAL A 145 4.46 0.73 5.05
N PRO A 146 5.73 1.16 5.19
CA PRO A 146 6.87 0.26 5.35
C PRO A 146 6.70 -0.65 6.57
N ARG A 147 7.32 -1.83 6.56
CA ARG A 147 7.28 -2.76 7.70
C ARG A 147 7.72 -2.07 9.00
N ASP A 148 8.83 -1.34 8.95
CA ASP A 148 9.44 -0.68 10.12
C ASP A 148 8.55 0.41 10.74
N GLU A 149 7.64 0.99 9.96
CA GLU A 149 6.74 2.05 10.41
C GLU A 149 5.40 1.51 10.94
N GLU A 150 5.12 0.22 10.73
CA GLU A 150 3.80 -0.36 11.02
C GLU A 150 3.48 -0.28 12.50
N ASP A 151 4.41 -0.65 13.38
CA ASP A 151 4.23 -0.64 14.84
C ASP A 151 4.11 0.76 15.42
N LEU A 152 4.62 1.76 14.71
CA LEU A 152 4.58 3.17 15.10
C LEU A 152 3.26 3.86 14.76
N ILE A 153 2.30 3.15 14.14
CA ILE A 153 0.97 3.68 13.84
C ILE A 153 0.15 3.80 15.13
N GLY A 154 -0.34 5.01 15.40
CA GLY A 154 -1.26 5.27 16.49
C GLY A 154 -2.07 6.55 16.29
N PHE A 155 -2.79 6.96 17.33
CA PHE A 155 -3.45 8.26 17.33
C PHE A 155 -2.41 9.37 17.49
N TYR A 156 -2.65 10.49 16.81
CA TYR A 156 -1.85 11.70 17.00
C TYR A 156 -1.99 12.20 18.45
N PRO A 157 -0.92 12.56 19.16
CA PRO A 157 -0.97 12.87 20.60
C PRO A 157 -1.99 13.95 20.99
N LEU A 158 -2.18 14.99 20.16
CA LEU A 158 -3.15 16.06 20.43
C LEU A 158 -4.58 15.73 19.94
N SER A 159 -4.79 14.53 19.40
CA SER A 159 -6.11 14.10 18.93
C SER A 159 -7.03 13.78 20.13
N PRO A 160 -8.32 14.15 20.07
CA PRO A 160 -9.30 13.73 21.09
C PRO A 160 -9.37 12.21 21.29
N TYR A 161 -9.06 11.45 20.24
CA TYR A 161 -9.04 9.99 20.26
C TYR A 161 -7.88 9.41 21.09
N ALA A 162 -6.73 10.10 21.15
CA ALA A 162 -5.59 9.65 21.94
C ALA A 162 -5.89 9.67 23.45
N ARG A 163 -6.69 10.65 23.90
CA ARG A 163 -7.14 10.73 25.30
C ARG A 163 -8.13 9.62 25.66
N ARG A 164 -8.99 9.22 24.71
CA ARG A 164 -9.97 8.14 24.90
C ARG A 164 -9.37 6.74 24.87
N SER A 165 -8.26 6.55 24.15
CA SER A 165 -7.59 5.25 24.06
C SER A 165 -6.71 4.92 25.27
N GLN A 166 -6.46 5.88 26.16
CA GLN A 166 -5.83 5.57 27.44
C GLN A 166 -6.85 4.78 28.27
N PRO A 167 -6.44 3.64 28.90
CA PRO A 167 -7.33 2.96 29.83
C PRO A 167 -7.74 3.99 30.88
N ILE A 168 -9.06 4.11 31.10
CA ILE A 168 -9.59 4.86 32.23
C ILE A 168 -8.89 4.28 33.43
N GLY A 169 -7.98 5.05 34.03
CA GLY A 169 -7.33 4.66 35.26
C GLY A 169 -8.43 4.27 36.23
N VAL A 170 -8.35 3.04 36.72
CA VAL A 170 -9.05 2.59 37.92
C VAL A 170 -8.60 3.53 39.03
N GLY A 171 -9.30 4.66 39.18
CA GLY A 171 -9.17 5.55 40.31
C GLY A 171 -9.87 4.90 41.49
N GLY A 172 -9.12 4.68 42.57
CA GLY A 172 -9.59 4.14 43.83
C GLY A 172 -10.56 5.04 44.59
#